data_AF-A0A9P0KIZ5-F1
#
_entry.id   AF-A0A9P0KIZ5-F1
#
_cell.length_a   1.000
_cell.length_b   1.000
_cell.length_c   1.000
_cell.angle_alpha   90.00
_cell.angle_beta   90.00
_cell.angle_gamma   90.00
#
_symmetry.space_group_name_H-M   'P 1'
#
loop_
_entity.id
_entity.type
_entity.pdbx_description
1 polymer ?
#
loop_
_entity_poly.entity_id
_entity_poly.type
_entity_poly.pdbx_seq_one_letter_code
_entity_poly.pdbx_strand_id
1 'polypeptide(L)' 'MNICLRYLGDPGCEQGIDQELGVSQATVTRTVDRVVNSIVVQSNEWIKFPTTNHELMEAKRI' A
#
# COMPACT_ATOMS: atom_id res chain seq x y z
N MET A 1 -1.45 -9.31 -5.39
CA MET A 1 -1.14 -7.89 -5.70
C MET A 1 -2.16 -7.28 -6.65
N ASN A 2 -2.51 -7.97 -7.75
CA ASN A 2 -3.51 -7.50 -8.73
C ASN A 2 -4.86 -7.10 -8.14
N ILE A 3 -5.39 -7.85 -7.14
CA ILE A 3 -6.64 -7.49 -6.44
C ILE A 3 -6.56 -6.07 -5.84
N CYS A 4 -5.49 -5.76 -5.08
CA CYS A 4 -5.34 -4.47 -4.43
C CYS A 4 -5.07 -3.34 -5.43
N LEU A 5 -4.25 -3.58 -6.44
CA LEU A 5 -3.99 -2.60 -7.50
C LEU A 5 -5.24 -2.29 -8.33
N ARG A 6 -6.04 -3.33 -8.67
CA ARG A 6 -7.29 -3.18 -9.40
C ARG A 6 -8.34 -2.44 -8.57
N TYR A 7 -8.42 -2.75 -7.28
CA TYR A 7 -9.31 -2.06 -6.32
C TYR A 7 -8.98 -0.58 -6.18
N LEU A 8 -7.70 -0.23 -6.03
CA LEU A 8 -7.27 1.17 -5.87
C LEU A 8 -7.28 1.96 -7.19
N GLY A 9 -7.16 1.29 -8.32
CA GLY A 9 -7.16 1.92 -9.65
C GLY A 9 -8.53 2.43 -10.11
N ASP A 10 -9.62 1.97 -9.49
CA ASP A 10 -10.98 2.40 -9.81
C ASP A 10 -11.90 2.32 -8.57
N PRO A 11 -11.94 3.38 -7.73
CA PRO A 11 -12.71 3.40 -6.49
C PRO A 11 -14.23 3.30 -6.69
N GLY A 12 -14.74 3.53 -7.90
CA GLY A 12 -16.16 3.40 -8.24
C GLY A 12 -16.60 1.95 -8.51
N CYS A 13 -15.64 1.03 -8.65
CA CYS A 13 -15.85 -0.35 -9.08
C CYS A 13 -15.63 -1.37 -7.94
N GLU A 14 -15.86 -0.99 -6.68
CA GLU A 14 -15.82 -1.96 -5.56
C GLU A 14 -16.75 -3.17 -5.80
N GLN A 15 -17.77 -2.98 -6.65
CA GLN A 15 -18.64 -4.00 -7.20
C GLN A 15 -18.04 -4.52 -8.52
N GLY A 16 -17.93 -5.83 -8.70
CA GLY A 16 -17.45 -6.41 -9.97
C GLY A 16 -16.08 -7.06 -9.88
N ILE A 17 -15.21 -6.60 -8.97
CA ILE A 17 -13.82 -7.09 -8.88
C ILE A 17 -13.78 -8.57 -8.49
N ASP A 18 -14.68 -9.00 -7.60
CA ASP A 18 -14.82 -10.40 -7.21
C ASP A 18 -15.24 -11.27 -8.39
N GLN A 19 -16.16 -10.80 -9.24
CA GLN A 19 -16.55 -11.49 -10.47
C GLN A 19 -15.46 -11.45 -11.54
N GLU A 20 -14.79 -10.32 -11.75
CA GLU A 20 -13.68 -10.13 -12.72
C GLU A 20 -12.52 -11.07 -12.41
N LEU A 21 -12.22 -11.27 -11.13
CA LEU A 21 -11.08 -12.05 -10.66
C LEU A 21 -11.45 -13.48 -10.23
N GLY A 22 -12.74 -13.85 -10.30
CA GLY A 22 -13.23 -15.18 -9.94
C GLY A 22 -13.00 -15.55 -8.47
N VAL A 23 -13.05 -14.58 -7.57
CA VAL A 23 -12.84 -14.75 -6.12
C VAL A 23 -14.06 -14.29 -5.33
N SER A 24 -14.13 -14.60 -4.04
CA SER A 24 -15.19 -14.03 -3.19
C SER A 24 -14.91 -12.56 -2.87
N GLN A 25 -15.95 -11.74 -2.71
CA GLN A 25 -15.81 -10.36 -2.23
C GLN A 25 -15.07 -10.30 -0.88
N ALA A 26 -15.28 -11.27 0.01
CA ALA A 26 -14.53 -11.36 1.27
C ALA A 26 -13.01 -11.54 1.03
N THR A 27 -12.62 -12.29 0.00
CA THR A 27 -11.21 -12.44 -0.40
C THR A 27 -10.65 -11.12 -0.92
N VAL A 28 -11.43 -10.36 -1.69
CA VAL A 28 -11.05 -9.02 -2.18
C VAL A 28 -10.77 -8.11 -0.99
N THR A 29 -11.75 -7.94 -0.09
CA THR A 29 -11.64 -7.09 1.09
C THR A 29 -10.44 -7.47 1.97
N ARG A 30 -10.28 -8.75 2.31
CA ARG A 30 -9.14 -9.23 3.13
C ARG A 30 -7.79 -8.98 2.46
N THR A 31 -7.73 -9.11 1.13
CA THR A 31 -6.49 -8.89 0.40
C THR A 31 -6.11 -7.41 0.37
N VAL A 32 -7.09 -6.52 0.14
CA VAL A 32 -6.87 -5.07 0.17
C VAL A 32 -6.43 -4.63 1.55
N ASP A 33 -7.18 -5.01 2.59
CA ASP A 33 -6.87 -4.67 3.98
C ASP A 33 -5.45 -5.11 4.37
N ARG A 34 -5.09 -6.37 4.06
CA ARG A 34 -3.74 -6.88 4.34
C ARG A 34 -2.65 -6.07 3.64
N VAL A 35 -2.83 -5.71 2.37
CA VAL A 35 -1.83 -4.97 1.61
C VAL A 35 -1.71 -3.53 2.12
N VAL A 36 -2.83 -2.85 2.36
CA VAL A 36 -2.86 -1.49 2.88
C VAL A 36 -2.21 -1.43 4.27
N ASN A 37 -2.54 -2.36 5.16
CA ASN A 37 -1.92 -2.42 6.49
C ASN A 37 -0.41 -2.63 6.42
N SER A 38 0.08 -3.52 5.55
CA SER A 38 1.52 -3.70 5.35
C SER A 38 2.21 -2.43 4.81
N ILE A 39 1.55 -1.68 3.92
CA ILE A 39 2.05 -0.40 3.41
C ILE A 39 2.12 0.63 4.54
N VAL A 40 1.05 0.77 5.33
CA VAL A 40 0.99 1.72 6.44
C VAL A 40 2.08 1.44 7.46
N VAL A 41 2.29 0.16 7.83
CA VAL A 41 3.36 -0.25 8.76
C VAL A 41 4.74 0.18 8.25
N GLN A 42 5.01 0.04 6.95
CA GLN A 42 6.30 0.41 6.36
C GLN A 42 6.43 1.90 6.04
N SER A 43 5.30 2.63 5.89
CA SER A 43 5.30 4.00 5.36
C SER A 43 6.12 5.00 6.17
N ASN A 44 6.18 4.81 7.50
CA ASN A 44 6.98 5.63 8.41
C ASN A 44 8.50 5.52 8.17
N GLU A 45 8.94 4.51 7.43
CA GLU A 45 10.35 4.26 7.13
C GLU A 45 10.78 4.79 5.76
N TRP A 46 9.83 5.17 4.88
CA TRP A 46 10.15 5.53 3.49
C TRP A 46 10.70 6.94 3.32
N ILE A 47 10.14 7.92 4.04
CA ILE A 47 10.54 9.32 3.93
C ILE A 47 10.89 9.80 5.34
N LYS A 48 12.19 9.83 5.63
CA LYS A 48 12.72 10.41 6.86
C LYS A 48 13.41 11.73 6.52
N PHE A 49 12.87 12.82 7.05
CA PHE A 49 13.57 14.10 6.99
C PHE A 49 14.60 14.13 8.12
N PRO A 50 15.88 14.40 7.82
CA PRO A 50 16.89 14.55 8.86
C PRO A 50 16.49 15.67 9.82
N THR A 51 16.47 15.35 11.11
CA THR A 51 16.20 16.32 12.19
C THR A 51 17.49 16.75 12.90
N THR A 52 18.57 15.99 12.71
CA THR A 52 19.89 16.29 13.28
C THR A 52 20.96 16.49 12.20
N ASN A 53 22.03 17.21 12.55
CA ASN A 53 23.19 17.36 11.67
C ASN A 53 23.85 16.01 11.34
N HIS A 54 23.82 15.06 12.26
CA HIS A 54 24.33 13.71 12.03
C HIS A 54 23.49 12.97 10.98
N GLU A 55 22.16 12.95 11.13
CA GLU A 55 21.24 12.37 10.14
C GLU A 55 21.37 13.04 8.77
N LEU A 56 21.61 14.36 8.74
CA LEU A 56 21.80 15.11 7.50
C LEU A 56 23.11 14.71 6.81
N MET A 57 24.20 14.52 7.56
CA MET A 57 25.48 14.07 7.00
C MET A 57 25.39 12.63 6.47
N GLU A 58 24.69 11.74 7.18
CA GLU A 58 24.44 10.37 6.72
C GLU A 58 23.57 10.35 5.46
N ALA A 59 22.49 11.14 5.40
CA ALA A 59 21.64 11.24 4.21
C ALA A 59 22.38 11.80 2.97
N LYS A 60 23.40 12.64 3.17
CA LYS A 60 24.23 13.22 2.10
C LYS A 60 25.37 12.30 1.61
N ARG A 61 25.63 11.17 2.27
CA ARG A 61 26.69 10.22 1.89
C ARG A 61 26.34 9.32 0.69
N ILE A 62 25.13 9.47 0.15
CA ILE A 62 24.61 8.74 -1.02
C ILE A 62 25.16 9.34 -2.31
#